data_AF-A0A6B9KP72-F1
#
_entry.id   AF-A0A6B9KP72-F1
#
_cell.length_a   1.000
_cell.length_b   1.000
_cell.length_c   1.000
_cell.angle_alpha   90.00
_cell.angle_beta   90.00
_cell.angle_gamma   90.00
#
_symmetry.space_group_name_H-M   'P 1'
#
loop_
_entity.id
_entity.type
_entity.pdbx_description
1 polymer ?
#
loop_
_entity_poly.entity_id
_entity_poly.type
_entity_poly.pdbx_seq_one_letter_code
_entity_poly.pdbx_strand_id
1 'polypeptide(L)'
;MSNSKYFYIFFMLLNTFLSCLIFLINSQDIILSISVVINLFFSFYLCYKFAPESYYLKLSVVYLLGFSLFIGGRFFANIFGIEDPFCFEFGYTYCLNYLEKFNTILLINLSLVSFVYGYLNNEFPKENIEVSVNINVVNFSKIKFIIIYILALLSGFYVIYNTFLNVQKAISSGYLALYESQVEVYSSPIFLMVTLFFNAIVALLFAYKDYFNKIYYYFVMFLFLMNFFMSVLTGARAGFFTALIILIWLYVGKKGLSFIKFSAIPLLLTLAFSVNKIASLSGARVAETGGNFYQKFVEEILYGQGITMMVFSLGSMRNDYPLLAYIKTIIPGSQVIASFFTDIYQYQLSFSQYLMYKISPGLFYEGYGLGWSLLGDFYAFSFGFIFLFMIYNYFWGKTLFFISNKVDKNIFYHGLYFCFLTYIFLINRLSISPLLVLVGFYFLLVLFVKIRWK
;
A
#
# COMPACT_ATOMS: atom_id res chain seq x y z
N MET A 1 18.26 9.74 26.90
CA MET A 1 17.89 9.53 25.47
C MET A 1 16.38 9.56 25.19
N SER A 2 15.48 9.42 26.19
CA SER A 2 14.01 9.52 26.00
C SER A 2 13.55 10.90 25.47
N ASN A 3 14.04 11.99 26.06
CA ASN A 3 13.58 13.36 25.75
C ASN A 3 13.84 13.82 24.30
N SER A 4 14.82 13.25 23.62
CA SER A 4 15.17 13.66 22.25
C SER A 4 14.11 13.25 21.22
N LYS A 5 13.35 12.16 21.43
CA LYS A 5 12.37 11.68 20.44
C LYS A 5 11.13 12.57 20.39
N TYR A 6 10.60 12.93 21.56
CA TYR A 6 9.42 13.79 21.68
C TYR A 6 9.70 15.22 21.26
N PHE A 7 10.95 15.69 21.37
CA PHE A 7 11.36 16.97 20.81
C PHE A 7 11.11 17.08 19.30
N TYR A 8 11.45 16.04 18.52
CA TYR A 8 11.17 16.05 17.08
C TYR A 8 9.68 16.01 16.75
N ILE A 9 8.88 15.28 17.54
CA ILE A 9 7.41 15.26 17.37
C ILE A 9 6.82 16.64 17.65
N PHE A 10 7.28 17.31 18.71
CA PHE A 10 6.93 18.69 19.00
C PHE A 10 7.34 19.62 17.85
N PHE A 11 8.53 19.45 17.30
CA PHE A 11 8.98 20.24 16.14
C PHE A 11 8.10 20.02 14.90
N MET A 12 7.66 18.78 14.62
CA MET A 12 6.72 18.51 13.53
C MET A 12 5.37 19.20 13.72
N LEU A 13 4.85 19.21 14.96
CA LEU A 13 3.62 19.95 15.31
C LEU A 13 3.82 21.46 15.15
N LEU A 14 4.94 22.00 15.64
CA LEU A 14 5.28 23.41 15.51
C LEU A 14 5.42 23.82 14.04
N ASN A 15 6.10 23.01 13.22
CA ASN A 15 6.23 23.22 11.77
C ASN A 15 4.86 23.24 11.08
N THR A 16 3.94 22.35 11.49
CA THR A 16 2.57 22.32 10.97
C THR A 16 1.80 23.57 11.36
N PHE A 17 1.90 24.00 12.62
CA PHE A 17 1.22 25.18 13.13
C PHE A 17 1.72 26.46 12.46
N LEU A 18 3.04 26.64 12.36
CA LEU A 18 3.65 27.81 11.74
C LEU A 18 3.34 27.90 10.24
N SER A 19 3.42 26.79 9.51
CA SER A 19 3.10 26.78 8.08
C SER A 19 1.64 27.13 7.82
N CYS A 20 0.72 26.61 8.65
CA CYS A 20 -0.69 26.98 8.62
C CYS A 20 -0.90 28.47 8.89
N LEU A 21 -0.25 29.04 9.90
CA LEU A 21 -0.32 30.47 10.19
C LEU A 21 0.20 31.34 9.04
N ILE A 22 1.35 30.97 8.44
CA ILE A 22 1.92 31.73 7.33
C ILE A 22 1.03 31.62 6.09
N PHE A 23 0.43 30.44 5.83
CA PHE A 23 -0.54 30.27 4.76
C PHE A 23 -1.81 31.12 4.97
N LEU A 24 -2.25 31.27 6.22
CA LEU A 24 -3.35 32.19 6.58
C LEU A 24 -3.07 33.65 6.23
N ILE A 25 -1.80 34.05 6.19
CA ILE A 25 -1.38 35.43 5.89
C ILE A 25 -1.08 35.61 4.40
N ASN A 26 -0.34 34.69 3.78
CA ASN A 26 0.26 34.87 2.45
C ASN A 26 -0.36 34.00 1.35
N SER A 27 -1.23 33.05 1.68
CA SER A 27 -1.93 32.17 0.73
C SER A 27 -1.04 31.43 -0.28
N GLN A 28 0.23 31.19 0.05
CA GLN A 28 1.18 30.52 -0.84
C GLN A 28 1.21 29.00 -0.61
N ASP A 29 0.83 28.23 -1.63
CA ASP A 29 0.78 26.77 -1.60
C ASP A 29 2.14 26.09 -1.34
N ILE A 30 3.23 26.73 -1.74
CA ILE A 30 4.60 26.22 -1.53
C ILE A 30 4.95 26.08 -0.05
N ILE A 31 4.41 26.94 0.82
CA ILE A 31 4.66 26.93 2.26
C ILE A 31 4.05 25.68 2.89
N LEU A 32 2.85 25.32 2.46
CA LEU A 32 2.18 24.08 2.86
C LEU A 32 2.94 22.84 2.36
N SER A 33 3.41 22.88 1.11
CA SER A 33 4.20 21.79 0.52
C SER A 33 5.51 21.55 1.27
N ILE A 34 6.25 22.62 1.59
CA ILE A 34 7.48 22.56 2.40
C ILE A 34 7.20 21.95 3.77
N SER A 35 6.10 22.33 4.42
CA SER A 35 5.74 21.80 5.74
C SER A 35 5.58 20.27 5.74
N VAL A 36 4.84 19.74 4.76
CA VAL A 36 4.64 18.29 4.62
C VAL A 36 5.96 17.59 4.35
N VAL A 37 6.79 18.13 3.45
CA VAL A 37 8.09 17.54 3.10
C VAL A 37 9.05 17.52 4.29
N ILE A 38 9.11 18.58 5.11
CA ILE A 38 9.91 18.60 6.34
C ILE A 38 9.42 17.54 7.32
N ASN A 39 8.10 17.43 7.54
CA ASN A 39 7.52 16.41 8.42
C ASN A 39 7.81 14.99 7.92
N LEU A 40 7.81 14.78 6.60
CA LEU A 40 8.21 13.51 5.99
C LEU A 40 9.67 13.16 6.27
N PHE A 41 10.60 14.12 6.13
CA PHE A 41 12.01 13.89 6.44
C PHE A 41 12.23 13.53 7.91
N PHE A 42 11.56 14.21 8.85
CA PHE A 42 11.60 13.82 10.26
C PHE A 42 11.01 12.43 10.50
N SER A 43 9.92 12.09 9.82
CA SER A 43 9.29 10.76 9.89
C SER A 43 10.27 9.67 9.43
N PHE A 44 10.94 9.86 8.29
CA PHE A 44 11.98 8.94 7.81
C PHE A 44 13.12 8.80 8.82
N TYR A 45 13.66 9.92 9.32
CA TYR A 45 14.76 9.92 10.27
C TYR A 45 14.40 9.16 11.55
N LEU A 46 13.25 9.47 12.15
CA LEU A 46 12.80 8.87 13.41
C LEU A 46 12.47 7.39 13.26
N CYS A 47 11.67 7.03 12.25
CA CYS A 47 11.31 5.63 12.00
C CYS A 47 12.55 4.80 11.65
N TYR A 48 13.48 5.31 10.85
CA TYR A 48 14.72 4.61 10.55
C TYR A 48 15.61 4.45 11.79
N LYS A 49 15.84 5.50 12.57
CA LYS A 49 16.73 5.47 13.74
C LYS A 49 16.21 4.54 14.85
N PHE A 50 14.90 4.49 15.05
CA PHE A 50 14.28 3.75 16.16
C PHE A 50 13.60 2.44 15.74
N ALA A 51 13.72 2.00 14.49
CA ALA A 51 13.17 0.70 14.12
C ALA A 51 13.87 -0.44 14.86
N PRO A 52 13.11 -1.41 15.39
CA PRO A 52 13.64 -2.52 16.17
C PRO A 52 14.20 -3.67 15.32
N GLU A 53 13.88 -3.70 14.03
CA GLU A 53 14.25 -4.78 13.11
C GLU A 53 15.69 -4.66 12.58
N SER A 54 16.35 -5.80 12.39
CA SER A 54 17.72 -5.88 11.88
C SER A 54 17.87 -5.67 10.37
N TYR A 55 16.76 -5.53 9.64
CA TYR A 55 16.77 -5.30 8.20
C TYR A 55 17.17 -3.87 7.85
N TYR A 56 17.93 -3.70 6.76
CA TYR A 56 18.30 -2.39 6.24
C TYR A 56 17.11 -1.67 5.60
N LEU A 57 16.34 -2.39 4.78
CA LEU A 57 15.08 -1.88 4.24
C LEU A 57 13.96 -2.21 5.21
N LYS A 58 13.58 -1.19 5.98
CA LYS A 58 12.63 -1.27 7.11
C LYS A 58 11.18 -1.15 6.66
N LEU A 59 10.26 -1.82 7.32
CA LEU A 59 8.84 -1.83 6.93
C LEU A 59 8.22 -0.42 6.99
N SER A 60 8.55 0.33 8.05
CA SER A 60 8.14 1.73 8.22
C SER A 60 8.70 2.64 7.12
N VAL A 61 9.91 2.35 6.62
CA VAL A 61 10.50 3.09 5.50
C VAL A 61 9.78 2.78 4.20
N VAL A 62 9.42 1.52 3.94
CA VAL A 62 8.65 1.15 2.75
C VAL A 62 7.26 1.83 2.76
N TYR A 63 6.61 1.88 3.93
CA TYR A 63 5.37 2.65 4.11
C TYR A 63 5.57 4.13 3.75
N LEU A 64 6.60 4.77 4.32
CA LEU A 64 6.88 6.19 4.09
C LEU A 64 7.30 6.48 2.64
N LEU A 65 7.96 5.56 1.95
CA LEU A 65 8.26 5.68 0.50
C LEU A 65 6.98 5.70 -0.34
N GLY A 66 6.03 4.81 -0.02
CA GLY A 66 4.71 4.82 -0.63
C GLY A 66 3.95 6.11 -0.33
N PHE A 67 4.00 6.58 0.91
CA PHE A 67 3.38 7.82 1.34
C PHE A 67 3.98 9.02 0.57
N SER A 68 5.31 9.11 0.49
CA SER A 68 6.00 10.20 -0.20
C SER A 68 5.69 10.26 -1.69
N LEU A 69 5.44 9.12 -2.34
CA LEU A 69 5.11 9.07 -3.76
C LEU A 69 3.62 9.37 -4.01
N PHE A 70 2.72 8.68 -3.31
CA PHE A 70 1.29 8.71 -3.62
C PHE A 70 0.52 9.86 -2.95
N ILE A 71 0.92 10.23 -1.73
CA ILE A 71 0.35 11.39 -1.00
C ILE A 71 1.29 12.60 -1.14
N GLY A 72 2.59 12.39 -0.97
CA GLY A 72 3.60 13.44 -0.93
C GLY A 72 4.07 13.96 -2.29
N GLY A 73 3.82 13.23 -3.37
CA GLY A 73 4.48 13.47 -4.66
C GLY A 73 4.21 14.86 -5.22
N ARG A 74 2.97 15.35 -5.08
CA ARG A 74 2.57 16.70 -5.52
C ARG A 74 3.24 17.82 -4.73
N PHE A 75 3.56 17.60 -3.45
CA PHE A 75 4.29 18.59 -2.63
C PHE A 75 5.75 18.68 -3.06
N PHE A 76 6.40 17.54 -3.35
CA PHE A 76 7.73 17.57 -3.96
C PHE A 76 7.70 18.27 -5.32
N ALA A 77 6.71 17.96 -6.17
CA ALA A 77 6.58 18.59 -7.47
C ALA A 77 6.38 20.11 -7.39
N ASN A 78 5.62 20.59 -6.41
CA ASN A 78 5.46 22.03 -6.18
C ASN A 78 6.77 22.73 -5.78
N ILE A 79 7.56 22.10 -4.89
CA ILE A 79 8.89 22.62 -4.53
C ILE A 79 9.83 22.68 -5.75
N PHE A 80 9.67 21.77 -6.71
CA PHE A 80 10.45 21.76 -7.95
C PHE A 80 9.92 22.70 -9.03
N GLY A 81 8.80 23.40 -8.80
CA GLY A 81 8.30 24.46 -9.70
C GLY A 81 6.92 24.21 -10.32
N ILE A 82 6.18 23.17 -9.92
CA ILE A 82 4.77 23.03 -10.34
C ILE A 82 3.86 23.92 -9.50
N GLU A 83 3.23 24.91 -10.12
CA GLU A 83 2.45 25.93 -9.42
C GLU A 83 1.19 25.38 -8.73
N ASP A 84 0.49 24.41 -9.36
CA ASP A 84 -0.83 23.94 -8.90
C ASP A 84 -0.85 22.49 -8.37
N PRO A 85 -0.36 22.22 -7.14
CA PRO A 85 -0.35 20.88 -6.56
C PRO A 85 -1.75 20.39 -6.19
N PHE A 86 -2.71 21.31 -5.97
CA PHE A 86 -4.06 21.03 -5.50
C PHE A 86 -5.12 21.04 -6.60
N CYS A 87 -4.70 20.97 -7.86
CA CYS A 87 -5.58 20.83 -9.02
C CYS A 87 -5.35 19.48 -9.69
N PHE A 88 -6.39 18.84 -10.20
CA PHE A 88 -6.20 17.68 -11.08
C PHE A 88 -7.23 17.62 -12.19
N GLU A 89 -6.83 16.92 -13.25
CA GLU A 89 -7.66 16.64 -14.40
C GLU A 89 -7.89 15.12 -14.49
N PHE A 90 -9.15 14.72 -14.40
CA PHE A 90 -9.57 13.31 -14.53
C PHE A 90 -10.93 13.23 -15.23
N GLY A 91 -10.94 13.58 -16.52
CA GLY A 91 -12.18 13.76 -17.30
C GLY A 91 -13.00 15.00 -16.93
N TYR A 92 -12.68 15.63 -15.80
CA TYR A 92 -13.09 16.98 -15.39
C TYR A 92 -11.93 17.63 -14.64
N THR A 93 -11.89 18.96 -14.63
CA THR A 93 -10.89 19.73 -13.90
C THR A 93 -11.45 20.11 -12.53
N TYR A 94 -10.68 19.85 -11.47
CA TYR A 94 -11.07 20.23 -10.11
C TYR A 94 -9.87 20.73 -9.31
N CYS A 95 -10.06 21.87 -8.66
CA CYS A 95 -9.07 22.53 -7.80
C CYS A 95 -9.66 22.74 -6.42
N LEU A 96 -8.85 22.47 -5.39
CA LEU A 96 -9.27 22.74 -4.01
C LEU A 96 -9.40 24.24 -3.77
N ASN A 97 -10.47 24.61 -3.07
CA ASN A 97 -10.59 25.95 -2.52
C ASN A 97 -9.63 26.17 -1.35
N TYR A 98 -9.52 27.41 -0.89
CA TYR A 98 -8.60 27.81 0.17
C TYR A 98 -8.72 26.98 1.47
N LEU A 99 -9.96 26.74 1.92
CA LEU A 99 -10.25 26.01 3.16
C LEU A 99 -10.01 24.50 3.01
N GLU A 100 -10.30 23.95 1.83
CA GLU A 100 -10.02 22.57 1.48
C GLU A 100 -8.52 22.28 1.43
N LYS A 101 -7.71 23.19 0.86
CA LYS A 101 -6.24 23.11 0.89
C LYS A 101 -5.73 23.06 2.33
N PHE A 102 -6.20 23.99 3.16
CA PHE A 102 -5.84 24.05 4.58
C PHE A 102 -6.17 22.75 5.33
N ASN A 103 -7.42 22.27 5.21
CA ASN A 103 -7.87 21.05 5.89
C ASN A 103 -7.10 19.82 5.43
N THR A 104 -6.85 19.69 4.13
CA THR A 104 -6.11 18.57 3.55
C THR A 104 -4.70 18.49 4.13
N ILE A 105 -4.00 19.62 4.20
CA ILE A 105 -2.63 19.67 4.73
C ILE A 105 -2.60 19.40 6.23
N LEU A 106 -3.56 19.94 6.98
CA LEU A 106 -3.70 19.68 8.40
C LEU A 106 -3.90 18.18 8.66
N LEU A 107 -4.79 17.52 7.91
CA LEU A 107 -5.02 16.07 8.03
C LEU A 107 -3.77 15.26 7.68
N ILE A 108 -3.08 15.59 6.58
CA ILE A 108 -1.84 14.90 6.17
C ILE A 108 -0.75 15.04 7.23
N ASN A 109 -0.51 16.24 7.74
CA ASN A 109 0.51 16.47 8.76
C ASN A 109 0.16 15.80 10.09
N LEU A 110 -1.09 15.89 10.54
CA LEU A 110 -1.55 15.19 11.75
C LEU A 110 -1.46 13.66 11.60
N SER A 111 -1.69 13.13 10.40
CA SER A 111 -1.52 11.70 10.13
C SER A 111 -0.07 11.26 10.32
N LEU A 112 0.90 12.02 9.78
CA LEU A 112 2.33 11.75 9.92
C LEU A 112 2.77 11.84 11.38
N VAL A 113 2.38 12.91 12.08
CA VAL A 113 2.72 13.11 13.49
C VAL A 113 2.16 11.96 14.33
N SER A 114 0.88 11.62 14.14
CA SER A 114 0.21 10.56 14.90
C SER A 114 0.82 9.18 14.62
N PHE A 115 1.13 8.90 13.35
CA PHE A 115 1.82 7.69 12.93
C PHE A 115 3.20 7.56 13.59
N VAL A 116 4.02 8.61 13.52
CA VAL A 116 5.36 8.62 14.13
C VAL A 116 5.26 8.49 15.65
N TYR A 117 4.32 9.20 16.29
CA TYR A 117 4.08 9.08 17.71
C TYR A 117 3.70 7.64 18.10
N GLY A 118 2.80 6.99 17.37
CA GLY A 118 2.45 5.59 17.58
C GLY A 118 3.58 4.61 17.33
N TYR A 119 4.44 4.89 16.36
CA TYR A 119 5.64 4.09 16.08
C TYR A 119 6.69 4.20 17.20
N LEU A 120 6.82 5.37 17.83
CA LEU A 120 7.83 5.63 18.86
C LEU A 120 7.35 5.35 20.29
N ASN A 121 6.06 5.54 20.55
CA ASN A 121 5.42 5.34 21.85
C ASN A 121 5.13 3.85 22.08
N ASN A 122 6.21 3.10 22.23
CA ASN A 122 6.18 1.67 22.47
C ASN A 122 6.85 1.34 23.80
N GLU A 123 6.15 1.68 24.87
CA GLU A 123 6.34 1.03 26.16
C GLU A 123 5.65 -0.32 26.09
N PHE A 124 6.35 -1.33 25.57
CA PHE A 124 5.95 -2.69 25.90
C PHE A 124 6.37 -2.92 27.35
N PRO A 125 5.45 -3.29 28.26
CA PRO A 125 5.87 -3.76 29.56
C PRO A 125 6.93 -4.84 29.33
N LYS A 126 8.08 -4.71 30.00
CA LYS A 126 9.15 -5.71 30.03
C LYS A 126 8.72 -7.01 30.73
N GLU A 127 7.42 -7.25 30.85
CA GLU A 127 6.88 -8.47 31.39
C GLU A 127 7.12 -9.57 30.37
N ASN A 128 8.06 -10.46 30.70
CA ASN A 128 7.98 -11.91 30.84
C ASN A 128 6.67 -12.64 30.49
N ILE A 129 5.81 -12.09 29.63
CA ILE A 129 4.81 -12.85 28.92
C ILE A 129 5.55 -13.46 27.72
N GLU A 130 6.44 -14.40 28.04
CA GLU A 130 6.59 -15.57 27.21
C GLU A 130 5.20 -16.20 27.12
N VAL A 131 4.34 -15.69 26.24
CA VAL A 131 3.44 -16.61 25.55
C VAL A 131 4.37 -17.44 24.69
N SER A 132 5.03 -18.40 25.34
CA SER A 132 5.68 -19.55 24.75
C SER A 132 4.59 -20.44 24.15
N VAL A 133 3.80 -19.88 23.23
CA VAL A 133 3.40 -20.72 22.11
C VAL A 133 4.74 -21.06 21.48
N ASN A 134 5.20 -22.27 21.74
CA ASN A 134 6.40 -22.85 21.18
C ASN A 134 6.15 -23.06 19.67
N ILE A 135 6.00 -21.95 18.93
CA ILE A 135 5.70 -21.90 17.49
C ILE A 135 6.92 -22.38 16.70
N ASN A 136 8.08 -22.48 17.35
CA ASN A 136 9.32 -22.92 16.72
C ASN A 136 9.39 -24.45 16.54
N VAL A 137 8.57 -25.24 17.24
CA VAL A 137 8.54 -26.70 17.10
C VAL A 137 7.25 -27.10 16.38
N VAL A 138 7.17 -26.80 15.08
CA VAL A 138 6.08 -27.33 14.24
C VAL A 138 6.51 -28.68 13.73
N ASN A 139 5.89 -29.74 14.27
CA ASN A 139 6.02 -31.08 13.70
C ASN A 139 5.09 -31.16 12.49
N PHE A 140 5.58 -30.70 11.33
CA PHE A 140 4.84 -30.71 10.08
C PHE A 140 4.68 -32.15 9.57
N SER A 141 3.45 -32.55 9.21
CA SER A 141 3.26 -33.76 8.43
C SER A 141 3.68 -33.53 6.98
N LYS A 142 4.42 -34.48 6.39
CA LYS A 142 4.82 -34.44 4.96
C LYS A 142 3.64 -34.22 4.02
N ILE A 143 2.48 -34.80 4.37
CA ILE A 143 1.23 -34.66 3.59
C ILE A 143 0.78 -33.20 3.50
N LYS A 144 0.83 -32.45 4.61
CA LYS A 144 0.43 -31.03 4.58
C LYS A 144 1.36 -30.17 3.74
N PHE A 145 2.66 -30.49 3.73
CA PHE A 145 3.61 -29.82 2.84
C PHE A 145 3.27 -30.03 1.37
N ILE A 146 2.94 -31.27 1.00
CA ILE A 146 2.52 -31.59 -0.36
C ILE A 146 1.22 -30.85 -0.70
N ILE A 147 0.24 -30.80 0.21
CA ILE A 147 -1.01 -30.05 0.00
C ILE A 147 -0.72 -28.56 -0.23
N ILE A 148 0.08 -27.93 0.64
CA ILE A 148 0.43 -26.50 0.49
C ILE A 148 1.14 -26.23 -0.82
N TYR A 149 2.06 -27.11 -1.22
CA TYR A 149 2.78 -26.96 -2.48
C TYR A 149 1.85 -27.11 -3.69
N ILE A 150 0.96 -28.10 -3.70
CA ILE A 150 -0.04 -28.28 -4.76
C ILE A 150 -0.96 -27.05 -4.83
N LEU A 151 -1.44 -26.56 -3.68
CA LEU A 151 -2.25 -25.34 -3.63
C LEU A 151 -1.48 -24.14 -4.19
N ALA A 152 -0.19 -23.99 -3.84
CA ALA A 152 0.67 -22.93 -4.35
C ALA A 152 0.76 -22.98 -5.88
N LEU A 153 0.96 -24.16 -6.46
CA LEU A 153 1.04 -24.35 -7.91
C LEU A 153 -0.30 -24.02 -8.58
N LEU A 154 -1.40 -24.58 -8.08
CA LEU A 154 -2.74 -24.35 -8.64
C LEU A 154 -3.08 -22.86 -8.62
N SER A 155 -2.91 -22.20 -7.47
CA SER A 155 -3.18 -20.77 -7.34
C SER A 155 -2.20 -19.92 -8.16
N GLY A 156 -0.92 -20.30 -8.19
CA GLY A 156 0.12 -19.55 -8.92
C GLY A 156 -0.10 -19.58 -10.42
N PHE A 157 -0.37 -20.76 -11.00
CA PHE A 157 -0.70 -20.88 -12.42
C PHE A 157 -2.00 -20.18 -12.77
N TYR A 158 -3.04 -20.30 -11.94
CA TYR A 158 -4.30 -19.60 -12.15
C TYR A 158 -4.11 -18.08 -12.16
N VAL A 159 -3.31 -17.55 -11.23
CA VAL A 159 -3.03 -16.11 -11.15
C VAL A 159 -2.26 -15.63 -12.38
N ILE A 160 -1.20 -16.33 -12.78
CA ILE A 160 -0.41 -15.99 -13.98
C ILE A 160 -1.27 -16.04 -15.23
N TYR A 161 -2.11 -17.07 -15.39
CA TYR A 161 -3.01 -17.21 -16.53
C TYR A 161 -4.00 -16.05 -16.63
N ASN A 162 -4.65 -15.68 -15.54
CA ASN A 162 -5.58 -14.54 -15.54
C ASN A 162 -4.86 -13.20 -15.75
N THR A 163 -3.66 -13.02 -15.19
CA THR A 163 -2.84 -11.85 -15.49
C THR A 163 -2.49 -11.79 -16.97
N PHE A 164 -2.18 -12.91 -17.60
CA PHE A 164 -1.94 -12.98 -19.04
C PHE A 164 -3.20 -12.62 -19.86
N LEU A 165 -4.38 -13.11 -19.49
CA LEU A 165 -5.64 -12.70 -20.13
C LEU A 165 -5.89 -11.20 -19.99
N ASN A 166 -5.61 -10.61 -18.82
CA ASN A 166 -5.71 -9.16 -18.63
C ASN A 166 -4.70 -8.40 -19.51
N VAL A 167 -3.48 -8.92 -19.69
CA VAL A 167 -2.52 -8.33 -20.63
C VAL A 167 -3.06 -8.38 -22.05
N GLN A 168 -3.65 -9.51 -22.49
CA GLN A 168 -4.27 -9.61 -23.81
C GLN A 168 -5.46 -8.64 -23.98
N LYS A 169 -6.30 -8.49 -22.96
CA LYS A 169 -7.41 -7.52 -22.97
C LYS A 169 -6.89 -6.08 -23.06
N ALA A 170 -5.85 -5.75 -22.30
CA ALA A 170 -5.22 -4.43 -22.33
C ALA A 170 -4.58 -4.11 -23.69
N ILE A 171 -3.97 -5.10 -24.35
CA ILE A 171 -3.39 -4.94 -25.70
C ILE A 171 -4.49 -4.73 -26.75
N SER A 172 -5.57 -5.50 -26.70
CA SER A 172 -6.62 -5.47 -27.71
C SER A 172 -7.57 -4.28 -27.58
N SER A 173 -7.91 -3.90 -26.34
CA SER A 173 -9.01 -2.97 -26.05
C SER A 173 -8.57 -1.77 -25.19
N GLY A 174 -7.28 -1.65 -24.89
CA GLY A 174 -6.72 -0.59 -24.05
C GLY A 174 -6.92 -0.81 -22.54
N TYR A 175 -6.34 0.08 -21.72
CA TYR A 175 -6.33 -0.04 -20.26
C TYR A 175 -7.73 -0.03 -19.63
N LEU A 176 -8.63 0.83 -20.14
CA LEU A 176 -9.97 1.02 -19.58
C LEU A 176 -10.85 -0.23 -19.72
N ALA A 177 -10.59 -1.07 -20.73
CA ALA A 177 -11.32 -2.32 -20.93
C ALA A 177 -11.19 -3.28 -19.74
N LEU A 178 -10.13 -3.18 -18.93
CA LEU A 178 -9.98 -3.96 -17.70
C LEU A 178 -11.03 -3.63 -16.63
N TYR A 179 -11.76 -2.53 -16.80
CA TYR A 179 -12.69 -1.99 -15.80
C TYR A 179 -14.14 -1.91 -16.26
N GLU A 180 -14.47 -2.44 -17.44
CA GLU A 180 -15.84 -2.45 -17.98
C GLU A 180 -16.86 -3.07 -17.00
N SER A 181 -16.48 -4.10 -16.24
CA SER A 181 -17.35 -4.76 -15.27
C SER A 181 -17.56 -3.99 -13.97
N GLN A 182 -16.94 -2.81 -13.79
CA GLN A 182 -17.13 -1.99 -12.59
C GLN A 182 -18.55 -1.41 -12.46
N VAL A 183 -19.29 -1.36 -13.56
CA VAL A 183 -20.63 -0.75 -13.64
C VAL A 183 -21.73 -1.75 -13.31
N GLU A 184 -21.41 -3.05 -13.37
CA GLU A 184 -22.39 -4.13 -13.25
C GLU A 184 -22.75 -4.44 -11.79
N VAL A 185 -23.79 -5.27 -11.62
CA VAL A 185 -24.14 -5.88 -10.33
C VAL A 185 -22.95 -6.70 -9.83
N TYR A 186 -22.73 -6.67 -8.52
CA TYR A 186 -21.59 -7.33 -7.89
C TYR A 186 -21.50 -8.82 -8.28
N SER A 187 -20.33 -9.20 -8.79
CA SER A 187 -19.91 -10.60 -8.94
C SER A 187 -18.65 -10.85 -8.11
N SER A 188 -18.53 -12.07 -7.58
CA SER A 188 -17.41 -12.44 -6.70
C SER A 188 -16.08 -12.35 -7.45
N PRO A 189 -15.10 -11.53 -7.01
CA PRO A 189 -13.82 -11.36 -7.69
C PRO A 189 -12.88 -12.52 -7.34
N ILE A 190 -13.17 -13.71 -7.89
CA ILE A 190 -12.41 -14.96 -7.64
C ILE A 190 -10.92 -14.73 -7.89
N PHE A 191 -10.56 -14.04 -8.97
CA PHE A 191 -9.17 -13.72 -9.30
C PHE A 191 -8.44 -12.97 -8.19
N LEU A 192 -9.06 -11.95 -7.58
CA LEU A 192 -8.48 -11.19 -6.48
C LEU A 192 -8.30 -12.08 -5.25
N MET A 193 -9.31 -12.88 -4.90
CA MET A 193 -9.25 -13.79 -3.75
C MET A 193 -8.14 -14.83 -3.91
N VAL A 194 -8.03 -15.46 -5.08
CA VAL A 194 -6.97 -16.44 -5.35
C VAL A 194 -5.59 -15.78 -5.36
N THR A 195 -5.47 -14.54 -5.84
CA THR A 195 -4.21 -13.76 -5.78
C THR A 195 -3.77 -13.51 -4.33
N LEU A 196 -4.69 -13.07 -3.46
CA LEU A 196 -4.38 -12.83 -2.04
C LEU A 196 -4.07 -14.15 -1.31
N PHE A 197 -4.78 -15.23 -1.64
CA PHE A 197 -4.50 -16.56 -1.11
C PHE A 197 -3.13 -17.07 -1.54
N PHE A 198 -2.76 -16.91 -2.81
CA PHE A 198 -1.43 -17.25 -3.32
C PHE A 198 -0.33 -16.47 -2.60
N ASN A 199 -0.51 -15.15 -2.42
CA ASN A 199 0.44 -14.32 -1.68
C ASN A 199 0.58 -14.78 -0.21
N ALA A 200 -0.51 -15.22 0.43
CA ALA A 200 -0.45 -15.79 1.78
C ALA A 200 0.32 -17.11 1.83
N ILE A 201 0.18 -17.97 0.81
CA ILE A 201 0.97 -19.20 0.68
C ILE A 201 2.45 -18.87 0.52
N VAL A 202 2.79 -17.89 -0.34
CA VAL A 202 4.18 -17.46 -0.53
C VAL A 202 4.78 -16.95 0.79
N ALA A 203 4.03 -16.16 1.57
CA ALA A 203 4.46 -15.71 2.89
C ALA A 203 4.70 -16.86 3.88
N LEU A 204 3.86 -17.90 3.84
CA LEU A 204 4.04 -19.13 4.63
C LEU A 204 5.29 -19.90 4.20
N LEU A 205 5.48 -20.12 2.89
CA LEU A 205 6.68 -20.76 2.34
C LEU A 205 7.94 -19.99 2.72
N PHE A 206 7.88 -18.65 2.71
CA PHE A 206 8.97 -17.79 3.14
C PHE A 206 9.28 -17.95 4.64
N ALA A 207 8.25 -17.96 5.50
CA ALA A 207 8.41 -18.16 6.94
C ALA A 207 9.10 -19.48 7.28
N TYR A 208 8.73 -20.55 6.55
CA TYR A 208 9.21 -21.92 6.81
C TYR A 208 10.22 -22.41 5.76
N LYS A 209 10.92 -21.51 5.07
CA LYS A 209 11.81 -21.83 3.93
C LYS A 209 12.83 -22.94 4.21
N ASP A 210 13.31 -23.05 5.45
CA ASP A 210 14.33 -24.02 5.85
C ASP A 210 13.78 -25.45 5.94
N TYR A 211 12.46 -25.60 6.00
CA TYR A 211 11.76 -26.90 6.01
C TYR A 211 11.32 -27.37 4.61
N PHE A 212 11.35 -26.47 3.62
CA PHE A 212 10.98 -26.79 2.24
C PHE A 212 12.20 -27.18 1.42
N ASN A 213 11.98 -28.01 0.39
CA ASN A 213 12.99 -28.19 -0.64
C ASN A 213 13.24 -26.83 -1.33
N LYS A 214 14.51 -26.41 -1.36
CA LYS A 214 14.93 -25.13 -1.94
C LYS A 214 14.42 -24.94 -3.36
N ILE A 215 14.43 -25.99 -4.19
CA ILE A 215 13.98 -25.93 -5.58
C ILE A 215 12.50 -25.54 -5.65
N TYR A 216 11.64 -26.18 -4.84
CA TYR A 216 10.21 -25.89 -4.80
C TYR A 216 9.91 -24.48 -4.29
N TYR A 217 10.62 -24.05 -3.25
CA TYR A 217 10.52 -22.68 -2.74
C TYR A 217 10.89 -21.64 -3.81
N TYR A 218 12.04 -21.81 -4.49
CA TYR A 218 12.48 -20.88 -5.52
C TYR A 218 11.56 -20.88 -6.74
N PHE A 219 10.98 -22.03 -7.11
CA PHE A 219 10.02 -22.11 -8.19
C PHE A 219 8.73 -21.34 -7.88
N VAL A 220 8.18 -21.49 -6.67
CA VAL A 220 6.98 -20.72 -6.26
C VAL A 220 7.28 -19.22 -6.15
N MET A 221 8.46 -18.85 -5.63
CA MET A 221 8.92 -17.46 -5.61
C MET A 221 9.08 -16.88 -7.01
N PHE A 222 9.53 -17.69 -7.98
CA PHE A 222 9.61 -17.29 -9.38
C PHE A 222 8.21 -17.01 -9.95
N LEU A 223 7.22 -17.89 -9.74
CA LEU A 223 5.84 -17.65 -10.16
C LEU A 223 5.27 -16.37 -9.56
N PHE A 224 5.53 -16.15 -8.26
CA PHE A 224 5.14 -14.94 -7.54
C PHE A 224 5.72 -13.68 -8.17
N LEU A 225 7.04 -13.62 -8.38
CA LEU A 225 7.68 -12.46 -9.00
C LEU A 225 7.23 -12.26 -10.45
N MET A 226 7.09 -13.34 -11.21
CA MET A 226 6.63 -13.29 -12.60
C MET A 226 5.25 -12.66 -12.71
N ASN A 227 4.32 -12.98 -11.81
CA ASN A 227 3.01 -12.32 -11.78
C ASN A 227 3.11 -10.80 -11.63
N PHE A 228 3.93 -10.32 -10.68
CA PHE A 228 4.12 -8.89 -10.49
C PHE A 228 4.80 -8.21 -11.68
N PHE A 229 5.78 -8.87 -12.33
CA PHE A 229 6.41 -8.33 -13.54
C PHE A 229 5.44 -8.26 -14.71
N MET A 230 4.63 -9.31 -14.94
CA MET A 230 3.61 -9.30 -16.00
C MET A 230 2.54 -8.23 -15.77
N SER A 231 2.23 -7.90 -14.52
CA SER A 231 1.22 -6.87 -14.21
C SER A 231 1.54 -5.50 -14.83
N VAL A 232 2.81 -5.16 -15.11
CA VAL A 232 3.18 -3.91 -15.80
C VAL A 232 2.60 -3.83 -17.19
N LEU A 233 2.54 -4.96 -17.89
CA LEU A 233 2.04 -5.04 -19.25
C LEU A 233 0.53 -4.78 -19.29
N THR A 234 -0.18 -4.91 -18.17
CA THR A 234 -1.57 -4.43 -18.06
C THR A 234 -1.66 -2.91 -17.95
N GLY A 235 -0.55 -2.18 -17.88
CA GLY A 235 -0.50 -0.75 -17.59
C GLY A 235 -0.47 -0.40 -16.08
N ALA A 236 -0.57 -1.40 -15.20
CA ALA A 236 -0.51 -1.25 -13.75
C ALA A 236 0.94 -1.21 -13.23
N ARG A 237 1.41 -0.03 -12.81
CA ARG A 237 2.80 0.20 -12.38
C ARG A 237 3.09 -0.30 -10.95
N ALA A 238 2.06 -0.29 -10.11
CA ALA A 238 2.13 -0.59 -8.68
C ALA A 238 2.74 -1.97 -8.35
N GLY A 239 2.38 -2.99 -9.12
CA GLY A 239 2.87 -4.35 -8.90
C GLY A 239 4.38 -4.48 -9.12
N PHE A 240 4.92 -3.78 -10.11
CA PHE A 240 6.35 -3.79 -10.40
C PHE A 240 7.20 -3.17 -9.30
N PHE A 241 6.81 -1.99 -8.82
CA PHE A 241 7.51 -1.36 -7.70
C PHE A 241 7.52 -2.27 -6.47
N THR A 242 6.40 -2.96 -6.23
CA THR A 242 6.31 -3.94 -5.15
C THR A 242 7.28 -5.10 -5.34
N ALA A 243 7.37 -5.67 -6.55
CA ALA A 243 8.37 -6.72 -6.85
C ALA A 243 9.81 -6.22 -6.68
N LEU A 244 10.13 -5.01 -7.16
CA LEU A 244 11.46 -4.40 -6.98
C LEU A 244 11.78 -4.24 -5.49
N ILE A 245 10.86 -3.74 -4.68
CA ILE A 245 11.03 -3.58 -3.23
C ILE A 245 11.29 -4.94 -2.56
N ILE A 246 10.53 -5.98 -2.93
CA ILE A 246 10.74 -7.33 -2.39
C ILE A 246 12.09 -7.89 -2.81
N LEU A 247 12.51 -7.70 -4.06
CA LEU A 247 13.82 -8.13 -4.54
C LEU A 247 14.96 -7.41 -3.80
N ILE A 248 14.87 -6.08 -3.65
CA ILE A 248 15.83 -5.30 -2.85
C ILE A 248 15.87 -5.82 -1.42
N TRP A 249 14.70 -6.05 -0.82
CA TRP A 249 14.61 -6.54 0.54
C TRP A 249 15.25 -7.92 0.71
N LEU A 250 14.96 -8.87 -0.19
CA LEU A 250 15.56 -10.21 -0.19
C LEU A 250 17.07 -10.17 -0.43
N TYR A 251 17.54 -9.27 -1.29
CA TYR A 251 18.94 -9.19 -1.72
C TYR A 251 19.85 -8.44 -0.73
N VAL A 252 19.37 -7.30 -0.20
CA VAL A 252 20.06 -6.54 0.85
C VAL A 252 19.97 -7.31 2.17
N GLY A 253 18.77 -7.79 2.52
CA GLY A 253 18.50 -8.61 3.69
C GLY A 253 19.06 -8.02 5.00
N LYS A 254 19.56 -8.91 5.87
CA LYS A 254 20.24 -8.56 7.13
C LYS A 254 21.76 -8.42 6.99
N LYS A 255 22.33 -8.83 5.86
CA LYS A 255 23.78 -9.02 5.68
C LYS A 255 24.53 -7.77 5.21
N GLY A 256 23.91 -6.59 5.26
CA GLY A 256 24.52 -5.35 4.78
C GLY A 256 24.69 -5.26 3.28
N LEU A 257 25.09 -4.07 2.84
CA LEU A 257 25.40 -3.74 1.46
C LEU A 257 26.87 -4.13 1.18
N SER A 258 27.07 -5.15 0.35
CA SER A 258 28.37 -5.37 -0.30
C SER A 258 28.43 -4.57 -1.61
N PHE A 259 29.63 -4.38 -2.19
CA PHE A 259 29.80 -3.61 -3.43
C PHE A 259 28.95 -4.15 -4.60
N ILE A 260 28.88 -5.48 -4.74
CA ILE A 260 28.02 -6.17 -5.73
C ILE A 260 26.52 -5.94 -5.44
N LYS A 261 26.16 -5.70 -4.17
CA LYS A 261 24.79 -5.35 -3.82
C LYS A 261 24.45 -3.91 -4.15
N PHE A 262 25.42 -3.01 -4.01
CA PHE A 262 25.27 -1.60 -4.35
C PHE A 262 25.08 -1.40 -5.85
N SER A 263 25.80 -2.15 -6.71
CA SER A 263 25.67 -2.03 -8.17
C SER A 263 24.32 -2.51 -8.73
N ALA A 264 23.59 -3.37 -8.01
CA ALA A 264 22.24 -3.79 -8.41
C ALA A 264 21.17 -2.71 -8.16
N ILE A 265 21.41 -1.77 -7.23
CA ILE A 265 20.45 -0.70 -6.90
C ILE A 265 20.26 0.25 -8.09
N PRO A 266 21.32 0.77 -8.76
CA PRO A 266 21.18 1.52 -10.00
C PRO A 266 20.40 0.78 -11.09
N LEU A 267 20.59 -0.53 -11.24
CA LEU A 267 19.86 -1.34 -12.23
C LEU A 267 18.36 -1.43 -11.90
N LEU A 268 18.01 -1.58 -10.62
CA LEU A 268 16.60 -1.61 -10.19
C LEU A 268 15.96 -0.22 -10.30
N LEU A 269 16.73 0.86 -10.10
CA LEU A 269 16.28 2.22 -10.33
C LEU A 269 16.08 2.51 -11.81
N THR A 270 16.99 2.12 -12.69
CA THR A 270 16.79 2.29 -14.15
C THR A 270 15.59 1.50 -14.66
N LEU A 271 15.35 0.30 -14.11
CA LEU A 271 14.13 -0.48 -14.35
C LEU A 271 12.87 0.25 -13.85
N ALA A 272 12.93 0.90 -12.68
CA ALA A 272 11.83 1.72 -12.16
C ALA A 272 11.52 2.93 -13.06
N PHE A 273 12.56 3.57 -13.62
CA PHE A 273 12.40 4.66 -14.59
C PHE A 273 11.90 4.19 -15.96
N SER A 274 12.17 2.93 -16.33
CA SER A 274 11.71 2.36 -17.60
C SER A 274 10.30 1.77 -17.54
N VAL A 275 9.63 1.78 -16.37
CA VAL A 275 8.26 1.24 -16.20
C VAL A 275 7.28 1.82 -17.22
N ASN A 276 7.37 3.11 -17.52
CA ASN A 276 6.47 3.75 -18.50
C ASN A 276 6.71 3.21 -19.91
N LYS A 277 7.99 2.99 -20.28
CA LYS A 277 8.36 2.36 -21.55
C LYS A 277 7.94 0.89 -21.61
N ILE A 278 8.08 0.15 -20.51
CA ILE A 278 7.66 -1.26 -20.45
C ILE A 278 6.14 -1.36 -20.57
N ALA A 279 5.40 -0.49 -19.87
CA ALA A 279 3.94 -0.42 -19.94
C ALA A 279 3.42 0.04 -21.32
N SER A 280 4.20 0.82 -22.08
CA SER A 280 3.83 1.19 -23.44
C SER A 280 4.06 0.08 -24.47
N LEU A 281 4.90 -0.94 -24.17
CA LEU A 281 5.13 -2.07 -25.09
C LEU A 281 3.84 -2.87 -25.35
N SER A 282 2.90 -2.86 -24.42
CA SER A 282 1.59 -3.50 -24.58
C SER A 282 0.54 -2.60 -25.25
N GLY A 283 0.88 -1.37 -25.65
CA GLY A 283 -0.09 -0.41 -26.17
C GLY A 283 -1.09 0.12 -25.13
N ALA A 284 -1.05 -0.38 -23.89
CA ALA A 284 -1.93 0.06 -22.80
C ALA A 284 -1.73 1.53 -22.41
N ARG A 285 -0.61 2.15 -22.83
CA ARG A 285 -0.30 3.57 -22.68
C ARG A 285 0.47 4.07 -23.90
N VAL A 286 0.21 5.33 -24.28
CA VAL A 286 1.00 6.02 -25.29
C VAL A 286 2.42 6.24 -24.75
N ALA A 287 3.43 5.80 -25.50
CA ALA A 287 4.82 6.08 -25.16
C ALA A 287 5.14 7.53 -25.55
N GLU A 288 5.17 8.44 -24.57
CA GLU A 288 5.72 9.77 -24.80
C GLU A 288 7.24 9.64 -24.97
N THR A 289 7.71 9.72 -26.22
CA THR A 289 9.11 9.49 -26.60
C THR A 289 9.98 10.74 -26.45
N GLY A 290 9.43 11.90 -26.08
CA GLY A 290 10.16 13.16 -26.00
C GLY A 290 9.84 13.97 -24.74
N GLY A 291 10.62 13.77 -23.68
CA GLY A 291 10.55 14.58 -22.46
C GLY A 291 11.87 14.58 -21.69
N ASN A 292 12.25 15.76 -21.18
CA ASN A 292 13.45 15.96 -20.36
C ASN A 292 13.31 15.28 -19.00
N PHE A 293 14.43 15.11 -18.26
CA PHE A 293 14.41 14.49 -16.92
C PHE A 293 13.39 15.13 -15.98
N TYR A 294 13.28 16.47 -16.03
CA TYR A 294 12.29 17.23 -15.27
C TYR A 294 10.86 16.74 -15.53
N GLN A 295 10.42 16.70 -16.79
CA GLN A 295 9.09 16.25 -17.18
C GLN A 295 8.81 14.80 -16.72
N LYS A 296 9.77 13.89 -16.96
CA LYS A 296 9.59 12.47 -16.62
C LYS A 296 9.57 12.22 -15.11
N PHE A 297 10.35 12.95 -14.33
CA PHE A 297 10.44 12.71 -12.90
C PHE A 297 9.47 13.57 -12.10
N VAL A 298 9.43 14.88 -12.37
CA VAL A 298 8.62 15.85 -11.61
C VAL A 298 7.15 15.78 -12.03
N GLU A 299 6.85 15.82 -13.33
CA GLU A 299 5.46 15.84 -13.81
C GLU A 299 4.85 14.44 -13.83
N GLU A 300 5.49 13.44 -14.47
CA GLU A 300 4.88 12.12 -14.62
C GLU A 300 4.92 11.25 -13.35
N ILE A 301 6.04 11.28 -12.61
CA ILE A 301 6.24 10.43 -11.43
C ILE A 301 5.74 11.14 -10.17
N LEU A 302 6.31 12.29 -9.80
CA LEU A 302 5.94 12.96 -8.56
C LEU A 302 4.51 13.51 -8.61
N TYR A 303 4.21 14.38 -9.57
CA TYR A 303 2.88 14.98 -9.70
C TYR A 303 1.81 13.97 -10.12
N GLY A 304 2.09 13.16 -11.14
CA GLY A 304 1.18 12.16 -11.67
C GLY A 304 0.83 11.03 -10.69
N GLN A 305 1.82 10.45 -9.97
CA GLN A 305 1.50 9.43 -8.96
C GLN A 305 0.94 10.03 -7.66
N GLY A 306 1.26 11.29 -7.38
CA GLY A 306 0.75 12.04 -6.22
C GLY A 306 -0.75 12.33 -6.25
N ILE A 307 -1.48 11.94 -7.30
CA ILE A 307 -2.93 12.13 -7.44
C ILE A 307 -3.75 11.57 -6.27
N THR A 308 -3.21 10.59 -5.54
CA THR A 308 -3.92 9.99 -4.40
C THR A 308 -4.18 11.00 -3.29
N MET A 309 -3.34 12.03 -3.16
CA MET A 309 -3.58 13.17 -2.27
C MET A 309 -4.90 13.88 -2.59
N MET A 310 -5.18 14.12 -3.88
CA MET A 310 -6.41 14.77 -4.34
C MET A 310 -7.63 13.89 -4.08
N VAL A 311 -7.51 12.59 -4.31
CA VAL A 311 -8.57 11.63 -4.01
C VAL A 311 -8.86 11.56 -2.52
N PHE A 312 -7.82 11.57 -1.67
CA PHE A 312 -7.98 11.64 -0.22
C PHE A 312 -8.70 12.91 0.22
N SER A 313 -8.29 14.07 -0.32
CA SER A 313 -8.93 15.36 -0.05
C SER A 313 -10.43 15.32 -0.37
N LEU A 314 -10.79 14.96 -1.60
CA LEU A 314 -12.19 14.80 -2.03
C LEU A 314 -12.95 13.81 -1.15
N GLY A 315 -12.31 12.69 -0.82
CA GLY A 315 -12.91 11.67 0.03
C GLY A 315 -13.19 12.18 1.45
N SER A 316 -12.32 13.02 2.00
CA SER A 316 -12.46 13.60 3.34
C SER A 316 -13.55 14.67 3.46
N MET A 317 -14.02 15.22 2.33
CA MET A 317 -15.12 16.19 2.31
C MET A 317 -16.49 15.51 2.43
N ARG A 318 -16.54 14.18 2.37
CA ARG A 318 -17.77 13.39 2.39
C ARG A 318 -17.81 12.48 3.60
N ASN A 319 -19.01 12.36 4.17
CA ASN A 319 -19.31 11.45 5.28
C ASN A 319 -20.51 10.54 4.97
N ASP A 320 -21.04 10.58 3.75
CA ASP A 320 -22.25 9.87 3.32
C ASP A 320 -21.96 8.49 2.72
N TYR A 321 -20.88 7.83 3.15
CA TYR A 321 -20.48 6.55 2.56
C TYR A 321 -21.46 5.40 2.91
N PRO A 322 -21.67 4.43 2.00
CA PRO A 322 -22.55 3.29 2.25
C PRO A 322 -22.05 2.41 3.40
N LEU A 323 -22.96 1.98 4.29
CA LEU A 323 -22.65 1.06 5.39
C LEU A 323 -21.94 -0.21 4.92
N LEU A 324 -22.35 -0.75 3.77
CA LEU A 324 -21.76 -1.96 3.23
C LEU A 324 -20.27 -1.80 2.84
N ALA A 325 -19.85 -0.60 2.44
CA ALA A 325 -18.44 -0.29 2.19
C ALA A 325 -17.61 -0.31 3.49
N TYR A 326 -18.18 0.16 4.61
CA TYR A 326 -17.56 0.04 5.93
C TYR A 326 -17.39 -1.43 6.34
N ILE A 327 -18.46 -2.22 6.25
CA ILE A 327 -18.46 -3.63 6.67
C ILE A 327 -17.47 -4.43 5.81
N LYS A 328 -17.50 -4.28 4.48
CA LYS A 328 -16.58 -4.97 3.57
C LYS A 328 -15.12 -4.60 3.83
N THR A 329 -14.84 -3.36 4.20
CA THR A 329 -13.46 -2.93 4.44
C THR A 329 -12.83 -3.67 5.62
N ILE A 330 -13.58 -3.91 6.70
CA ILE A 330 -13.10 -4.64 7.91
C ILE A 330 -13.29 -6.16 7.78
N ILE A 331 -14.41 -6.59 7.22
CA ILE A 331 -14.81 -8.00 7.03
C ILE A 331 -14.99 -8.25 5.53
N PRO A 332 -13.88 -8.47 4.81
CA PRO A 332 -13.95 -8.74 3.38
C PRO A 332 -14.64 -10.09 3.15
N GLY A 333 -15.59 -10.14 2.23
CA GLY A 333 -16.45 -11.30 1.99
C GLY A 333 -17.89 -11.10 2.48
N SER A 334 -18.14 -10.10 3.33
CA SER A 334 -19.50 -9.70 3.76
C SER A 334 -20.43 -9.36 2.59
N GLN A 335 -19.88 -8.84 1.49
CA GLN A 335 -20.64 -8.55 0.27
C GLN A 335 -21.23 -9.80 -0.40
N VAL A 336 -20.58 -10.98 -0.25
CA VAL A 336 -21.09 -12.25 -0.78
C VAL A 336 -22.31 -12.70 0.03
N ILE A 337 -22.25 -12.51 1.35
CA ILE A 337 -23.38 -12.80 2.23
C ILE A 337 -24.53 -11.85 1.91
N ALA A 338 -24.24 -10.56 1.79
CA ALA A 338 -25.24 -9.55 1.49
C ALA A 338 -25.90 -9.77 0.11
N SER A 339 -25.16 -10.28 -0.89
CA SER A 339 -25.72 -10.56 -2.22
C SER A 339 -26.75 -11.69 -2.25
N PHE A 340 -26.84 -12.53 -1.20
CA PHE A 340 -27.93 -13.49 -1.10
C PHE A 340 -29.28 -12.87 -0.71
N PHE A 341 -29.27 -11.66 -0.14
CA PHE A 341 -30.47 -11.00 0.37
C PHE A 341 -30.97 -9.88 -0.55
N THR A 342 -30.06 -9.19 -1.24
CA THR A 342 -30.39 -8.06 -2.11
C THR A 342 -29.37 -7.91 -3.24
N ASP A 343 -29.81 -7.37 -4.39
CA ASP A 343 -28.89 -6.95 -5.43
C ASP A 343 -28.00 -5.81 -4.94
N ILE A 344 -26.68 -5.96 -5.12
CA ILE A 344 -25.69 -5.00 -4.65
C ILE A 344 -24.90 -4.50 -5.85
N TYR A 345 -24.80 -3.18 -5.97
CA TYR A 345 -23.98 -2.55 -6.99
C TYR A 345 -22.55 -2.28 -6.49
N GLN A 346 -21.58 -2.31 -7.40
CA GLN A 346 -20.17 -2.12 -7.05
C GLN A 346 -19.89 -0.80 -6.32
N TYR A 347 -20.56 0.30 -6.69
CA TYR A 347 -20.40 1.59 -6.02
C TYR A 347 -20.81 1.56 -4.53
N GLN A 348 -21.61 0.59 -4.10
CA GLN A 348 -21.99 0.42 -2.68
C GLN A 348 -20.94 -0.34 -1.86
N LEU A 349 -19.97 -0.96 -2.55
CA LEU A 349 -18.98 -1.87 -1.98
C LEU A 349 -17.60 -1.24 -1.82
N SER A 350 -17.35 -0.03 -2.28
CA SER A 350 -16.05 0.62 -2.14
C SER A 350 -16.24 2.11 -1.95
N PHE A 351 -15.52 2.69 -1.00
CA PHE A 351 -15.50 4.14 -0.81
C PHE A 351 -15.03 4.86 -2.07
N SER A 352 -14.05 4.31 -2.80
CA SER A 352 -13.54 4.93 -4.04
C SER A 352 -14.56 4.91 -5.18
N GLN A 353 -15.30 3.82 -5.33
CA GLN A 353 -16.30 3.68 -6.38
C GLN A 353 -17.54 4.52 -6.04
N TYR A 354 -17.93 4.57 -4.76
CA TYR A 354 -18.97 5.47 -4.29
C TYR A 354 -18.62 6.94 -4.57
N LEU A 355 -17.37 7.34 -4.26
CA LEU A 355 -16.90 8.69 -4.50
C LEU A 355 -16.96 9.05 -5.99
N MET A 356 -16.50 8.15 -6.86
CA MET A 356 -16.55 8.36 -8.31
C MET A 356 -17.98 8.50 -8.82
N TYR A 357 -18.86 7.58 -8.40
CA TYR A 357 -20.28 7.61 -8.73
C TYR A 357 -20.95 8.92 -8.29
N LYS A 358 -20.56 9.47 -7.14
CA LYS A 358 -21.13 10.72 -6.62
C LYS A 358 -20.58 11.99 -7.24
N ILE A 359 -19.32 12.00 -7.70
CA ILE A 359 -18.70 13.20 -8.29
C ILE A 359 -19.00 13.28 -9.77
N SER A 360 -18.82 12.18 -10.51
CA SER A 360 -19.09 12.14 -11.95
C SER A 360 -19.74 10.81 -12.32
N PRO A 361 -21.07 10.70 -12.22
CA PRO A 361 -21.80 9.49 -12.57
C PRO A 361 -21.52 9.06 -14.02
N GLY A 362 -21.46 10.01 -14.97
CA GLY A 362 -21.21 9.72 -16.38
C GLY A 362 -19.89 8.96 -16.60
N LEU A 363 -18.79 9.49 -16.06
CA LEU A 363 -17.48 8.84 -16.13
C LEU A 363 -17.46 7.49 -15.38
N PHE A 364 -18.19 7.37 -14.27
CA PHE A 364 -18.34 6.08 -13.58
C PHE A 364 -18.96 5.02 -14.50
N TYR A 365 -20.04 5.37 -15.22
CA TYR A 365 -20.71 4.47 -16.17
C TYR A 365 -19.86 4.16 -17.42
N GLU A 366 -18.86 5.00 -17.72
CA GLU A 366 -17.83 4.73 -18.74
C GLU A 366 -16.69 3.82 -18.23
N GLY A 367 -16.74 3.36 -16.97
CA GLY A 367 -15.74 2.47 -16.37
C GLY A 367 -14.55 3.18 -15.73
N TYR A 368 -14.60 4.51 -15.56
CA TYR A 368 -13.58 5.22 -14.80
C TYR A 368 -13.75 4.98 -13.30
N GLY A 369 -12.61 4.83 -12.60
CA GLY A 369 -12.56 4.67 -11.16
C GLY A 369 -11.52 5.58 -10.52
N LEU A 370 -11.83 6.11 -9.33
CA LEU A 370 -10.85 6.82 -8.51
C LEU A 370 -9.99 5.82 -7.73
N GLY A 371 -8.78 6.25 -7.40
CA GLY A 371 -7.94 5.55 -6.43
C GLY A 371 -8.55 5.55 -5.02
N TRP A 372 -7.81 5.05 -4.05
CA TRP A 372 -8.15 5.22 -2.63
C TRP A 372 -6.87 5.34 -1.80
N SER A 373 -6.97 5.39 -0.47
CA SER A 373 -5.81 5.29 0.40
C SER A 373 -6.19 4.80 1.79
N LEU A 374 -5.19 4.34 2.54
CA LEU A 374 -5.31 4.08 3.97
C LEU A 374 -5.83 5.30 4.76
N LEU A 375 -5.39 6.51 4.41
CA LEU A 375 -5.88 7.73 5.05
C LEU A 375 -7.36 7.95 4.76
N GLY A 376 -7.79 7.64 3.53
CA GLY A 376 -9.21 7.64 3.15
C GLY A 376 -10.04 6.69 4.00
N ASP A 377 -9.56 5.45 4.22
CA ASP A 377 -10.22 4.51 5.13
C ASP A 377 -10.30 5.07 6.55
N PHE A 378 -9.17 5.50 7.12
CA PHE A 378 -9.14 6.02 8.49
C PHE A 378 -10.05 7.23 8.68
N TYR A 379 -10.17 8.10 7.67
CA TYR A 379 -11.06 9.24 7.72
C TYR A 379 -12.53 8.83 7.54
N ALA A 380 -12.84 7.92 6.63
CA ALA A 380 -14.20 7.40 6.49
C ALA A 380 -14.67 6.77 7.82
N PHE A 381 -13.83 5.94 8.46
CA PHE A 381 -14.10 5.33 9.77
C PHE A 381 -14.11 6.33 10.93
N SER A 382 -13.56 7.53 10.77
CA SER A 382 -13.63 8.56 11.80
C SER A 382 -14.92 9.37 11.74
N PHE A 383 -15.75 9.21 10.70
CA PHE A 383 -16.98 9.97 10.49
C PHE A 383 -16.77 11.49 10.57
N GLY A 384 -15.61 11.97 10.08
CA GLY A 384 -15.21 13.37 10.14
C GLY A 384 -14.59 13.83 11.47
N PHE A 385 -14.51 12.97 12.49
CA PHE A 385 -13.92 13.32 13.77
C PHE A 385 -12.39 13.18 13.74
N ILE A 386 -11.69 14.32 13.69
CA ILE A 386 -10.23 14.39 13.52
C ILE A 386 -9.46 13.60 14.60
N PHE A 387 -9.94 13.59 15.85
CA PHE A 387 -9.28 12.83 16.92
C PHE A 387 -9.32 11.32 16.68
N LEU A 388 -10.44 10.76 16.20
CA LEU A 388 -10.50 9.34 15.84
C LEU A 388 -9.57 9.03 14.65
N PHE A 389 -9.51 9.93 13.67
CA PHE A 389 -8.55 9.81 12.57
C PHE A 389 -7.09 9.76 13.05
N MET A 390 -6.71 10.62 14.00
CA MET A 390 -5.38 10.58 14.63
C MET A 390 -5.13 9.27 15.39
N ILE A 391 -6.14 8.77 16.12
CA ILE A 391 -6.06 7.50 16.84
C ILE A 391 -5.80 6.32 15.89
N TYR A 392 -6.48 6.27 14.73
CA TYR A 392 -6.23 5.22 13.74
C TYR A 392 -4.80 5.28 13.18
N ASN A 393 -4.30 6.47 12.85
CA ASN A 393 -2.92 6.65 12.41
C ASN A 393 -1.90 6.26 13.49
N TYR A 394 -2.19 6.57 14.76
CA TYR A 394 -1.38 6.15 15.90
C TYR A 394 -1.32 4.62 16.01
N PHE A 395 -2.46 3.92 15.95
CA PHE A 395 -2.48 2.46 16.01
C PHE A 395 -1.82 1.82 14.79
N TRP A 396 -1.87 2.46 13.62
CA TRP A 396 -1.14 2.02 12.45
C TRP A 396 0.37 2.04 12.66
N GLY A 397 0.92 3.15 13.17
CA GLY A 397 2.33 3.25 13.55
C GLY A 397 2.73 2.20 14.57
N LYS A 398 1.89 1.99 15.60
CA LYS A 398 2.10 0.97 16.63
C LYS A 398 2.11 -0.46 16.06
N THR A 399 1.23 -0.75 15.11
CA THR A 399 1.14 -2.06 14.44
C THR A 399 2.42 -2.36 13.66
N LEU A 400 2.93 -1.41 12.87
CA LEU A 400 4.18 -1.60 12.14
C LEU A 400 5.35 -1.85 13.08
N PHE A 401 5.48 -1.06 14.16
CA PHE A 401 6.53 -1.29 15.15
C PHE A 401 6.41 -2.68 15.80
N PHE A 402 5.20 -3.10 16.16
CA PHE A 402 4.96 -4.40 16.79
C PHE A 402 5.40 -5.58 15.93
N ILE A 403 5.07 -5.54 14.63
CA ILE A 403 5.47 -6.58 13.67
C ILE A 403 7.00 -6.55 13.51
N SER A 404 7.58 -5.37 13.31
CA SER A 404 9.03 -5.16 13.22
C SER A 404 9.80 -5.68 14.44
N ASN A 405 9.28 -5.50 15.66
CA ASN A 405 9.96 -5.94 16.88
C ASN A 405 9.96 -7.47 17.04
N LYS A 406 9.01 -8.16 16.40
CA LYS A 406 8.82 -9.62 16.53
C LYS A 406 9.35 -10.42 15.34
N VAL A 407 9.65 -9.78 14.21
CA VAL A 407 10.11 -10.43 12.96
C VAL A 407 11.35 -11.32 13.16
N ASP A 408 12.27 -10.90 14.02
CA ASP A 408 13.53 -11.60 14.27
C ASP A 408 13.41 -12.68 15.36
N LYS A 409 12.31 -12.68 16.12
CA LYS A 409 12.12 -13.52 17.30
C LYS A 409 11.21 -14.71 17.04
N ASN A 410 10.34 -14.66 16.02
CA ASN A 410 9.29 -15.65 15.82
C ASN A 410 8.97 -15.86 14.34
N ILE A 411 8.96 -17.13 13.91
CA ILE A 411 8.69 -17.55 12.53
C ILE A 411 7.34 -17.05 12.02
N PHE A 412 6.30 -17.04 12.88
CA PHE A 412 5.00 -16.51 12.51
C PHE A 412 5.07 -15.04 12.08
N TYR A 413 5.78 -14.23 12.86
CA TYR A 413 5.96 -12.80 12.55
C TYR A 413 6.90 -12.59 11.37
N HIS A 414 7.76 -13.55 11.04
CA HIS A 414 8.57 -13.54 9.82
C HIS A 414 7.71 -13.59 8.55
N GLY A 415 6.75 -14.51 8.50
CA GLY A 415 5.79 -14.54 7.38
C GLY A 415 4.80 -13.38 7.40
N LEU A 416 4.34 -12.96 8.59
CA LEU A 416 3.47 -11.79 8.71
C LEU A 416 4.16 -10.52 8.19
N TYR A 417 5.46 -10.36 8.49
CA TYR A 417 6.28 -9.28 7.96
C TYR A 417 6.32 -9.32 6.43
N PHE A 418 6.47 -10.50 5.84
CA PHE A 418 6.42 -10.67 4.38
C PHE A 418 5.05 -10.28 3.82
N CYS A 419 3.93 -10.68 4.43
CA CYS A 419 2.60 -10.22 4.04
C CYS A 419 2.52 -8.69 4.00
N PHE A 420 2.97 -8.02 5.06
CA PHE A 420 3.00 -6.55 5.10
C PHE A 420 3.91 -5.98 4.02
N LEU A 421 5.12 -6.53 3.82
CA LEU A 421 6.06 -6.06 2.80
C LEU A 421 5.44 -6.07 1.39
N THR A 422 4.62 -7.08 1.06
CA THR A 422 3.95 -7.17 -0.25
C THR A 422 2.88 -6.11 -0.49
N TYR A 423 2.43 -5.39 0.54
CA TYR A 423 1.29 -4.47 0.43
C TYR A 423 1.57 -3.05 0.94
N ILE A 424 2.54 -2.90 1.86
CA ILE A 424 2.72 -1.67 2.64
C ILE A 424 3.09 -0.45 1.79
N PHE A 425 3.81 -0.65 0.68
CA PHE A 425 4.10 0.41 -0.27
C PHE A 425 2.81 0.93 -0.94
N LEU A 426 1.93 0.02 -1.33
CA LEU A 426 0.71 0.31 -2.08
C LEU A 426 -0.47 0.72 -1.19
N ILE A 427 -0.41 0.51 0.12
CA ILE A 427 -1.49 0.86 1.04
C ILE A 427 -1.81 2.36 1.04
N ASN A 428 -0.85 3.20 0.63
CA ASN A 428 -1.09 4.63 0.46
C ASN A 428 -1.89 4.98 -0.81
N ARG A 429 -2.20 3.98 -1.65
CA ARG A 429 -3.01 4.07 -2.88
C ARG A 429 -4.16 3.04 -2.92
N LEU A 430 -4.33 2.25 -1.87
CA LEU A 430 -5.33 1.20 -1.77
C LEU A 430 -6.01 1.24 -0.40
N SER A 431 -7.15 0.55 -0.29
CA SER A 431 -7.78 0.31 1.02
C SER A 431 -6.96 -0.68 1.87
N ILE A 432 -7.15 -0.66 3.18
CA ILE A 432 -6.63 -1.65 4.13
C ILE A 432 -7.25 -3.04 3.92
N SER A 433 -8.43 -3.13 3.29
CA SER A 433 -9.21 -4.37 3.15
C SER A 433 -8.41 -5.55 2.57
N PRO A 434 -7.67 -5.42 1.46
CA PRO A 434 -6.92 -6.56 0.91
C PRO A 434 -5.76 -7.03 1.83
N LEU A 435 -5.17 -6.13 2.61
CA LEU A 435 -4.17 -6.51 3.62
C LEU A 435 -4.80 -7.35 4.72
N LEU A 436 -6.00 -6.98 5.19
CA LEU A 436 -6.74 -7.77 6.19
C LEU A 436 -7.05 -9.18 5.67
N VAL A 437 -7.48 -9.31 4.42
CA VAL A 437 -7.68 -10.64 3.79
C VAL A 437 -6.38 -11.43 3.74
N LEU A 438 -5.30 -10.82 3.28
CA LEU A 438 -3.99 -11.48 3.17
C LEU A 438 -3.52 -12.00 4.54
N VAL A 439 -3.65 -11.18 5.59
CA VAL A 439 -3.31 -11.56 6.96
C VAL A 439 -4.24 -12.67 7.47
N GLY A 440 -5.54 -12.59 7.18
CA GLY A 440 -6.52 -13.62 7.52
C GLY A 440 -6.20 -14.98 6.89
N PHE A 441 -5.94 -15.01 5.58
CA PHE A 441 -5.52 -16.24 4.88
C PHE A 441 -4.20 -16.78 5.43
N TYR A 442 -3.21 -15.92 5.68
CA TYR A 442 -1.95 -16.34 6.27
C TYR A 442 -2.16 -16.99 7.65
N PHE A 443 -3.00 -16.42 8.50
CA PHE A 443 -3.33 -16.98 9.80
C PHE A 443 -4.01 -18.34 9.70
N LEU A 444 -5.00 -18.48 8.80
CA LEU A 444 -5.68 -19.76 8.54
C LEU A 444 -4.71 -20.84 8.04
N LEU A 445 -3.79 -20.49 7.15
CA LEU A 445 -2.76 -21.42 6.66
C LEU A 445 -1.80 -21.87 7.77
N VAL A 446 -1.38 -20.96 8.64
CA VAL A 446 -0.55 -21.30 9.81
C VAL A 446 -1.30 -22.23 10.78
N LEU A 447 -2.60 -22.00 11.00
CA LEU A 447 -3.44 -22.89 11.80
C LEU A 447 -3.56 -24.27 11.16
N PHE A 448 -3.88 -24.34 9.86
CA PHE A 448 -3.98 -25.59 9.10
C PHE A 448 -2.71 -26.42 9.22
N VAL A 449 -1.55 -25.78 9.10
CA VAL A 449 -0.24 -26.40 9.28
C VAL A 449 -0.09 -27.03 10.68
N LYS A 450 -0.48 -26.31 11.74
CA LYS A 450 -0.24 -26.70 13.13
C LYS A 450 -1.18 -27.78 13.67
N ILE A 451 -2.41 -27.89 13.17
CA ILE A 451 -3.42 -28.84 13.69
C ILE A 451 -2.94 -30.29 13.52
N ARG A 452 -2.56 -31.00 14.59
CA ARG A 452 -2.29 -32.45 14.46
C ARG A 452 -3.60 -33.16 14.10
N TRP A 453 -3.64 -33.82 12.94
CA TRP A 453 -4.68 -34.82 12.66
C TRP A 453 -4.33 -36.01 13.54
N LYS A 454 -5.17 -36.29 14.53
CA LYS A 454 -5.03 -37.47 15.38
C LYS A 454 -5.53 -38.69 14.64
#